data_AF-B8E2V0-F1
#
_entry.id   AF-B8E2V0-F1
#
_cell.length_a   1.000
_cell.length_b   1.000
_cell.length_c   1.000
_cell.angle_alpha   90.00
_cell.angle_beta   90.00
_cell.angle_gamma   90.00
#
_symmetry.space_group_name_H-M   'P 1'
#
loop_
_entity.id
_entity.type
_entity.pdbx_description
1 polymer ?
#
loop_
_entity_poly.entity_id
_entity_poly.type
_entity_poly.pdbx_seq_one_letter_code
_entity_poly.pdbx_strand_id
1 'polypeptide(L)'
;MKIFSIFSLRRYKRGIIYVILISVLLFSLSMLFHIFYWLRVNTFILSHEVIINSKYALELSITKGERIIYSFEYSPKLNTILFYWIYGEKSKKVYLQPQLLPSEIKGISPTNTYTFYFDNGNLYPEGEILFSTYFYKKGVKFYKNGRVVFVDK
;
A
#
# COMPACT_ATOMS: atom_id res chain seq x y z
N MET A 1 21.43 -59.27 -20.74
CA MET A 1 21.83 -57.84 -20.89
C MET A 1 20.70 -56.87 -21.33
N LYS A 2 19.41 -57.24 -21.33
CA LYS A 2 18.30 -56.33 -21.74
C LYS A 2 17.55 -55.64 -20.58
N ILE A 3 17.66 -56.16 -19.36
CA ILE A 3 16.91 -55.64 -18.19
C ILE A 3 17.59 -54.36 -17.65
N PHE A 4 18.93 -54.33 -17.59
CA PHE A 4 19.69 -53.16 -17.14
C PHE A 4 19.46 -51.91 -18.01
N SER A 5 19.29 -52.06 -19.34
CA SER A 5 19.01 -50.93 -20.23
C SER A 5 17.62 -50.33 -19.98
N ILE A 6 16.60 -51.16 -19.72
CA ILE A 6 15.22 -50.72 -19.41
C ILE A 6 15.16 -49.97 -18.07
N PHE A 7 15.86 -50.45 -17.04
CA PHE A 7 15.95 -49.77 -15.75
C PHE A 7 16.70 -48.43 -15.84
N SER A 8 17.76 -48.36 -16.65
CA SER A 8 18.49 -47.10 -16.90
C SER A 8 17.63 -46.07 -17.65
N LEU A 9 16.87 -46.49 -18.67
CA LEU A 9 15.96 -45.63 -19.42
C LEU A 9 14.81 -45.09 -18.55
N ARG A 10 14.26 -45.90 -17.63
CA ARG A 10 13.26 -45.43 -16.66
C ARG A 10 13.83 -44.41 -15.67
N ARG A 11 15.08 -44.57 -15.21
CA ARG A 11 15.75 -43.58 -14.36
C ARG A 11 16.03 -42.28 -15.10
N TYR A 12 16.50 -42.35 -16.35
CA TYR A 12 16.76 -41.17 -17.18
C TYR A 12 15.47 -40.37 -17.44
N LYS A 13 14.37 -41.07 -17.80
CA LYS A 13 13.05 -40.45 -17.96
C LYS A 13 12.54 -39.80 -16.66
N ARG A 14 12.77 -40.43 -15.49
CA ARG A 14 12.45 -39.83 -14.18
C ARG A 14 13.31 -38.61 -13.87
N GLY A 15 14.61 -38.66 -14.17
CA GLY A 15 15.53 -37.53 -14.00
C GLY A 15 15.07 -36.29 -14.77
N ILE A 16 14.69 -36.48 -16.04
CA ILE A 16 14.12 -35.40 -16.86
C ILE A 16 12.83 -34.83 -16.25
N ILE A 17 11.93 -35.70 -15.77
CA ILE A 17 10.69 -35.25 -15.12
C ILE A 17 11.00 -34.41 -13.86
N TYR A 18 11.94 -34.84 -13.02
CA TYR A 18 12.34 -34.06 -11.83
C TYR A 18 12.98 -32.72 -12.21
N VAL A 19 13.83 -32.67 -13.23
CA VAL A 19 14.43 -31.42 -13.72
C VAL A 19 13.34 -30.46 -14.21
N ILE A 20 12.34 -30.95 -14.94
CA ILE A 20 11.19 -30.14 -15.38
C ILE A 20 10.39 -29.65 -14.17
N LEU A 21 10.07 -30.52 -13.22
CA LEU A 21 9.32 -30.15 -12.01
C LEU A 21 10.06 -29.11 -11.16
N ILE A 22 11.37 -29.26 -10.98
CA ILE A 22 12.21 -28.29 -10.28
C ILE A 22 12.21 -26.96 -11.02
N SER A 23 12.31 -26.97 -12.36
CA SER A 23 12.28 -25.75 -13.16
C SER A 23 10.93 -25.02 -13.02
N VAL A 24 9.80 -25.76 -13.07
CA VAL A 24 8.46 -25.21 -12.84
C VAL A 24 8.32 -24.63 -11.43
N LEU A 25 8.82 -25.34 -10.41
CA LEU A 25 8.80 -24.87 -9.03
C LEU A 25 9.61 -23.58 -8.86
N LEU A 26 10.83 -23.53 -9.41
CA LEU A 26 11.69 -22.35 -9.33
C LEU A 26 11.08 -21.15 -10.04
N PHE A 27 10.49 -21.36 -11.23
CA PHE A 27 9.78 -20.30 -11.94
C PHE A 27 8.58 -19.78 -11.13
N SER A 28 7.80 -20.68 -10.54
CA SER A 28 6.64 -20.31 -9.71
C SER A 28 7.06 -19.52 -8.48
N LEU A 29 8.14 -19.95 -7.80
CA LEU A 29 8.73 -19.22 -6.68
C LEU A 29 9.20 -17.83 -7.10
N SER A 30 9.91 -17.72 -8.23
CA SER A 30 10.38 -16.44 -8.76
C SER A 30 9.22 -15.47 -9.03
N MET A 31 8.12 -15.97 -9.59
CA MET A 31 6.91 -15.17 -9.81
C MET A 31 6.31 -14.68 -8.49
N LEU A 32 6.21 -15.54 -7.47
CA LEU A 32 5.73 -15.15 -6.15
C LEU A 32 6.62 -14.08 -5.51
N PHE A 33 7.94 -14.23 -5.57
CA PHE A 33 8.88 -13.20 -5.09
C PHE A 33 8.67 -11.85 -5.79
N HIS A 34 8.49 -11.86 -7.11
CA HIS A 34 8.19 -10.64 -7.86
C HIS A 34 6.87 -9.99 -7.42
N ILE A 35 5.81 -10.79 -7.21
CA ILE A 35 4.52 -10.27 -6.72
C ILE A 35 4.69 -9.61 -5.35
N PHE A 36 5.34 -10.29 -4.39
CA PHE A 36 5.55 -9.72 -3.05
C PHE A 36 6.43 -8.47 -3.08
N TYR A 37 7.45 -8.43 -3.94
CA TYR A 37 8.27 -7.25 -4.15
C TYR A 37 7.44 -6.08 -4.68
N TRP A 38 6.62 -6.29 -5.71
CA TRP A 38 5.75 -5.26 -6.27
C TRP A 38 4.72 -4.74 -5.27
N LEU A 39 4.14 -5.62 -4.45
CA LEU A 39 3.22 -5.21 -3.39
C LEU A 39 3.91 -4.33 -2.34
N ARG A 40 5.15 -4.65 -1.98
CA ARG A 40 5.97 -3.81 -1.10
C ARG A 40 6.23 -2.43 -1.71
N VAL A 41 6.61 -2.37 -2.99
CA VAL A 41 6.82 -1.11 -3.70
C VAL A 41 5.55 -0.26 -3.73
N ASN A 42 4.40 -0.85 -4.05
CA ASN A 42 3.13 -0.12 -4.04
C ASN A 42 2.74 0.38 -2.65
N THR A 43 2.98 -0.43 -1.61
CA THR A 43 2.75 -0.02 -0.21
C THR A 43 3.61 1.18 0.17
N PHE A 44 4.86 1.19 -0.29
CA PHE A 44 5.77 2.32 -0.10
C PHE A 44 5.26 3.57 -0.83
N ILE A 45 4.89 3.47 -2.10
CA ILE A 45 4.37 4.59 -2.90
C ILE A 45 3.13 5.20 -2.25
N LEU A 46 2.14 4.39 -1.89
CA LEU A 46 0.91 4.84 -1.24
C LEU A 46 1.19 5.60 0.06
N SER A 47 2.07 5.06 0.91
CA SER A 47 2.46 5.75 2.14
C SER A 47 3.14 7.10 1.88
N HIS A 48 3.93 7.22 0.81
CA HIS A 48 4.61 8.47 0.45
C HIS A 48 3.62 9.52 -0.05
N GLU A 49 2.66 9.13 -0.87
CA GLU A 49 1.64 10.04 -1.37
C GLU A 49 0.80 10.60 -0.23
N VAL A 50 0.45 9.79 0.78
CA VAL A 50 -0.20 10.30 1.98
C VAL A 50 0.63 11.40 2.65
N ILE A 51 1.93 11.20 2.83
CA ILE A 51 2.79 12.21 3.47
C ILE A 51 2.89 13.47 2.63
N ILE A 52 3.12 13.35 1.31
CA ILE A 52 3.23 14.49 0.40
C ILE A 52 1.93 15.29 0.43
N ASN A 53 0.79 14.62 0.30
CA ASN A 53 -0.51 15.24 0.31
C ASN A 53 -0.82 15.95 1.64
N SER A 54 -0.44 15.33 2.76
CA SER A 54 -0.65 15.90 4.09
C SER A 54 0.23 17.12 4.33
N LYS A 55 1.48 17.11 3.85
CA LYS A 55 2.36 18.29 3.91
C LYS A 55 1.83 19.43 3.07
N TYR A 56 1.35 19.14 1.87
CA TYR A 56 0.75 20.16 1.01
C TYR A 56 -0.51 20.77 1.68
N ALA A 57 -1.38 19.95 2.25
CA ALA A 57 -2.54 20.42 3.01
C ALA A 57 -2.14 21.30 4.21
N LEU A 58 -1.07 20.93 4.93
CA LEU A 58 -0.54 21.74 6.03
C LEU A 58 -0.05 23.11 5.56
N GLU A 59 0.81 23.16 4.55
CA GLU A 59 1.37 24.41 4.00
C GLU A 59 0.28 25.33 3.47
N LEU A 60 -0.71 24.73 2.81
CA LEU A 60 -1.85 25.45 2.28
C LEU A 60 -2.73 26.03 3.41
N SER A 61 -2.88 25.33 4.54
CA SER A 61 -3.64 25.84 5.70
C SER A 61 -2.98 27.08 6.31
N ILE A 62 -1.65 27.13 6.30
CA ILE A 62 -0.86 28.26 6.81
C ILE A 62 -0.92 29.43 5.82
N THR A 63 -0.68 29.17 4.54
CA THR A 63 -0.59 30.22 3.51
C THR A 63 -1.94 30.85 3.18
N LYS A 64 -3.03 30.10 3.25
CA LYS A 64 -4.39 30.60 3.01
C LYS A 64 -5.10 31.05 4.29
N GLY A 65 -4.63 30.63 5.47
CA GLY A 65 -5.32 30.87 6.73
C GLY A 65 -6.70 30.20 6.79
N GLU A 66 -6.89 29.12 6.01
CA GLU A 66 -8.14 28.39 5.93
C GLU A 66 -7.96 26.96 6.46
N ARG A 67 -9.02 26.44 7.09
CA ARG A 67 -9.10 25.04 7.47
C ARG A 67 -9.15 24.16 6.22
N ILE A 68 -8.30 23.15 6.15
CA ILE A 68 -8.30 22.14 5.09
C ILE A 68 -8.70 20.80 5.68
N ILE A 69 -9.66 20.16 5.03
CA ILE A 69 -10.13 18.83 5.41
C ILE A 69 -9.48 17.83 4.47
N TYR A 70 -8.71 16.90 5.02
CA TYR A 70 -8.14 15.77 4.29
C TYR A 70 -8.79 14.49 4.79
N SER A 71 -9.50 13.79 3.92
CA SER A 71 -10.15 12.54 4.29
C SER A 71 -9.51 11.36 3.57
N PHE A 72 -9.31 10.31 4.34
CA PHE A 72 -8.97 8.97 3.92
C PHE A 72 -10.21 8.10 4.03
N GLU A 73 -10.60 7.43 2.95
CA GLU A 73 -11.70 6.47 2.97
C GLU A 73 -11.26 5.16 2.32
N TYR A 74 -11.26 4.08 3.10
CA TYR A 74 -11.07 2.74 2.59
C TYR A 74 -12.42 2.07 2.33
N SER A 75 -12.67 1.69 1.07
CA SER A 75 -13.85 0.89 0.70
C SER A 75 -13.46 -0.58 0.61
N PRO A 76 -13.83 -1.43 1.59
CA PRO A 76 -13.58 -2.87 1.52
C PRO A 76 -14.36 -3.54 0.38
N LYS A 77 -15.48 -2.97 -0.05
CA LYS A 77 -16.30 -3.50 -1.15
C LYS A 77 -15.61 -3.37 -2.51
N LEU A 78 -14.92 -2.25 -2.73
CA LEU A 78 -14.24 -1.96 -3.99
C LEU A 78 -12.73 -2.23 -3.92
N ASN A 79 -12.21 -2.50 -2.73
CA ASN A 79 -10.77 -2.54 -2.45
C ASN A 79 -10.04 -1.28 -2.98
N THR A 80 -10.56 -0.11 -2.62
CA THR A 80 -10.04 1.19 -3.07
C THR A 80 -9.83 2.11 -1.88
N ILE A 81 -8.82 2.97 -1.96
CA ILE A 81 -8.66 4.11 -1.05
C ILE A 81 -8.96 5.37 -1.83
N LEU A 82 -9.84 6.17 -1.26
CA LEU A 82 -10.17 7.48 -1.76
C LEU A 82 -9.49 8.51 -0.87
N PHE A 83 -8.72 9.40 -1.50
CA PHE A 83 -8.21 10.60 -0.87
C PHE A 83 -8.99 11.79 -1.44
N TYR A 84 -9.44 12.70 -0.58
CA TYR A 84 -9.98 13.98 -1.05
C TYR A 84 -9.63 15.12 -0.13
N TRP A 85 -9.56 16.33 -0.71
CA TRP A 85 -9.41 17.59 0.02
C TRP A 85 -10.68 18.42 -0.05
N ILE A 86 -10.99 19.08 1.06
CA ILE A 86 -11.95 20.16 1.09
C ILE A 86 -11.17 21.40 1.55
N TYR A 87 -11.03 22.37 0.65
CA TYR A 87 -10.58 23.71 0.99
C TYR A 87 -11.70 24.36 1.79
N GLY A 88 -11.45 24.98 2.95
CA GLY A 88 -12.40 25.81 3.71
C GLY A 88 -13.74 25.16 4.11
N GLU A 89 -14.34 25.57 5.24
CA GLU A 89 -15.69 25.10 5.59
C GLU A 89 -16.78 25.55 4.58
N LYS A 90 -16.49 26.55 3.73
CA LYS A 90 -17.42 27.15 2.76
C LYS A 90 -17.05 26.92 1.29
N SER A 91 -15.98 26.17 0.99
CA SER A 91 -15.44 26.02 -0.35
C SER A 91 -15.89 24.71 -1.01
N LYS A 92 -15.88 24.66 -2.35
CA LYS A 92 -16.20 23.43 -3.11
C LYS A 92 -15.16 22.34 -2.82
N LYS A 93 -15.64 21.10 -2.64
CA LYS A 93 -14.78 19.91 -2.49
C LYS A 93 -13.91 19.74 -3.74
N VAL A 94 -12.61 19.56 -3.54
CA VAL A 94 -11.66 19.22 -4.62
C VAL A 94 -11.22 17.78 -4.40
N TYR A 95 -11.81 16.89 -5.19
CA TYR A 95 -11.45 15.48 -5.14
C TYR A 95 -10.06 15.29 -5.74
N LEU A 96 -9.16 14.65 -5.00
CA LEU A 96 -7.97 14.08 -5.62
C LEU A 96 -8.41 12.88 -6.46
N GLN A 97 -7.64 12.57 -7.50
CA GLN A 97 -7.92 11.38 -8.29
C GLN A 97 -7.90 10.15 -7.36
N PRO A 98 -8.97 9.33 -7.37
CA PRO A 98 -9.04 8.15 -6.54
C PRO A 98 -7.92 7.19 -6.93
N GLN A 99 -7.27 6.61 -5.92
CA GLN A 99 -6.24 5.61 -6.16
C GLN A 99 -6.79 4.20 -5.96
N LEU A 100 -6.68 3.41 -7.02
CA LEU A 100 -6.95 1.98 -6.95
C LEU A 100 -5.88 1.33 -6.06
N LEU A 101 -6.30 0.62 -5.00
CA LEU A 101 -5.35 -0.26 -4.33
C LEU A 101 -5.26 -1.57 -5.10
N PRO A 102 -4.04 -2.10 -5.25
CA PRO A 102 -3.87 -3.52 -5.48
C PRO A 102 -4.66 -4.33 -4.44
N SER A 103 -5.30 -5.42 -4.89
CA SER A 103 -6.17 -6.32 -4.09
C SER A 103 -5.57 -6.85 -2.80
N GLU A 104 -4.24 -6.82 -2.65
CA GLU A 104 -3.51 -7.38 -1.53
C GLU A 104 -2.94 -6.35 -0.55
N ILE A 105 -3.18 -5.05 -0.78
CA ILE A 105 -2.80 -3.97 0.15
C ILE A 105 -4.03 -3.55 0.93
N LYS A 106 -3.95 -3.65 2.26
CA LYS A 106 -4.99 -3.15 3.17
C LYS A 106 -4.57 -1.80 3.75
N GLY A 107 -5.42 -0.81 3.59
CA GLY A 107 -5.36 0.44 4.34
C GLY A 107 -6.13 0.28 5.65
N ILE A 108 -5.45 0.39 6.78
CA ILE A 108 -6.04 0.31 8.11
C ILE A 108 -6.01 1.72 8.72
N SER A 109 -7.18 2.26 9.00
CA SER A 109 -7.37 3.36 9.93
C SER A 109 -8.31 2.91 11.05
N PRO A 110 -8.30 3.54 12.24
CA PRO A 110 -9.14 3.11 13.38
C PRO A 110 -10.63 3.00 13.06
N THR A 111 -11.09 3.74 12.04
CA THR A 111 -12.50 3.89 11.69
C THR A 111 -12.80 3.56 10.22
N ASN A 112 -11.82 3.05 9.45
CA ASN A 112 -11.83 2.89 7.96
C ASN A 112 -12.00 4.19 7.15
N THR A 113 -12.69 5.19 7.71
CA THR A 113 -12.73 6.57 7.26
C THR A 113 -12.03 7.44 8.30
N TYR A 114 -11.03 8.21 7.88
CA TYR A 114 -10.29 9.08 8.80
C TYR A 114 -10.14 10.46 8.21
N THR A 115 -10.69 11.46 8.90
CA THR A 115 -10.71 12.85 8.44
C THR A 115 -9.80 13.68 9.32
N PHE A 116 -8.75 14.24 8.72
CA PHE A 116 -7.84 15.19 9.32
C PHE A 116 -8.26 16.61 8.97
N TYR A 117 -8.16 17.49 9.95
CA TYR A 117 -8.35 18.92 9.81
C TYR A 117 -7.00 19.59 10.01
N PHE A 118 -6.55 20.31 8.99
CA PHE A 118 -5.36 21.15 9.03
C PHE A 118 -5.81 22.59 9.23
N ASP A 119 -5.34 23.23 10.29
CA ASP A 119 -5.75 24.59 10.65
C ASP A 119 -4.54 25.35 11.18
N ASN A 120 -4.10 26.34 10.42
CA ASN A 120 -2.96 27.20 10.73
C ASN A 120 -1.70 26.44 11.20
N GLY A 121 -1.32 25.39 10.48
CA GLY A 121 -0.13 24.59 10.80
C GLY A 121 -0.32 23.55 11.92
N ASN A 122 -1.52 23.41 12.47
CA ASN A 122 -1.88 22.32 13.37
C ASN A 122 -2.73 21.27 12.66
N LEU A 123 -2.72 20.06 13.20
CA LEU A 123 -3.52 18.93 12.71
C LEU A 123 -4.37 18.35 13.84
N TYR A 124 -5.60 17.98 13.53
CA TYR A 124 -6.44 17.22 14.45
C TYR A 124 -7.47 16.39 13.69
N PRO A 125 -7.89 15.24 14.22
CA PRO A 125 -7.27 14.51 15.33
C PRO A 125 -5.91 13.89 14.95
N GLU A 126 -5.09 13.57 15.96
CA GLU A 126 -3.90 12.74 15.75
C GLU A 126 -4.31 11.34 15.33
N GLY A 127 -3.63 10.79 14.33
CA GLY A 127 -3.98 9.51 13.77
C GLY A 127 -2.80 8.75 13.21
N GLU A 128 -3.06 7.51 12.87
CA GLU A 128 -2.12 6.66 12.13
C GLU A 128 -2.89 5.96 11.00
N ILE A 129 -2.37 6.08 9.78
CA ILE A 129 -2.80 5.29 8.63
C ILE A 129 -1.74 4.22 8.40
N LEU A 130 -2.17 2.98 8.31
CA LEU A 130 -1.30 1.83 8.10
C LEU A 130 -1.61 1.20 6.75
N PHE A 131 -0.60 0.98 5.93
CA PHE A 131 -0.68 0.16 4.73
C PHE A 131 0.02 -1.16 4.99
N SER A 132 -0.68 -2.27 4.80
CA SER A 132 -0.14 -3.62 5.07
C SER A 132 -0.39 -4.58 3.93
N THR A 133 0.61 -5.40 3.65
CA THR A 133 0.55 -6.63 2.85
C THR A 133 0.68 -7.85 3.78
N TYR A 134 0.78 -9.05 3.21
CA TYR A 134 1.07 -10.28 3.98
C TYR A 134 2.41 -10.25 4.74
N PHE A 135 3.44 -9.56 4.21
CA PHE A 135 4.82 -9.64 4.73
C PHE A 135 5.44 -8.28 5.05
N TYR A 136 4.71 -7.19 4.83
CA TYR A 136 5.24 -5.85 5.00
C TYR A 136 4.16 -4.89 5.49
N LYS A 137 4.55 -3.97 6.38
CA LYS A 137 3.69 -2.93 6.91
C LYS A 137 4.43 -1.61 6.91
N LYS A 138 3.73 -0.55 6.51
CA LYS A 138 4.25 0.82 6.54
C LYS A 138 3.16 1.76 7.02
N GLY A 139 3.48 2.55 8.02
CA GLY A 139 2.59 3.53 8.63
C GLY A 139 2.93 4.96 8.26
N VAL A 140 1.92 5.81 8.35
CA VAL A 140 2.03 7.25 8.38
C VAL A 140 1.33 7.74 9.64
N LYS A 141 2.08 8.45 10.50
CA LYS A 141 1.57 9.00 11.75
C LYS A 141 1.48 10.52 11.68
N PHE A 142 0.38 11.03 12.22
CA PHE A 142 -0.01 12.43 12.20
C PHE A 142 -0.05 12.96 13.64
N TYR A 143 0.67 14.04 13.91
CA TYR A 143 0.78 14.67 15.22
C TYR A 143 0.05 16.01 15.25
N LYS A 144 -0.38 16.44 16.45
CA LYS A 144 -1.15 17.68 16.67
C LYS A 144 -0.47 18.94 16.12
N ASN A 145 0.85 18.98 16.18
CA ASN A 145 1.67 20.09 15.68
C ASN A 145 1.84 20.09 14.15
N GLY A 146 1.01 19.35 13.41
CA GLY A 146 1.08 19.25 11.96
C GLY A 146 2.19 18.33 11.44
N ARG A 147 3.05 17.79 12.30
CA ARG A 147 4.12 16.88 11.86
C ARG A 147 3.53 15.57 11.34
N VAL A 148 3.99 15.14 10.17
CA VAL A 148 3.63 13.85 9.55
C VAL A 148 4.90 13.05 9.30
N VAL A 149 4.97 11.81 9.78
CA VAL A 149 6.17 10.96 9.70
C VAL A 149 5.84 9.54 9.28
N PHE A 150 6.82 8.86 8.68
CA PHE A 150 6.75 7.42 8.48
C PHE A 150 6.90 6.66 9.80
N VAL A 151 6.19 5.54 9.88
CA VAL A 151 6.35 4.55 10.93
C VAL A 151 6.65 3.21 10.26
N ASP A 152 7.82 2.66 10.53
CA ASP A 152 8.13 1.27 10.19
C ASP A 152 7.62 0.38 11.33
N LYS A 153 6.87 -0.68 10.98
CA LYS A 153 6.34 -1.68 11.92
C LYS A 153 6.60 -3.08 11.40
#